data_AF-A0AAU8XNT9-F1
#
_entry.id   AF-A0AAU8XNT9-F1
#
_cell.length_a   1.000
_cell.length_b   1.000
_cell.length_c   1.000
_cell.angle_alpha   90.00
_cell.angle_beta   90.00
_cell.angle_gamma   90.00
#
_symmetry.space_group_name_H-M   'P 1'
#
loop_
_entity.id
_entity.type
_entity.pdbx_description
1 polymer ?
#
loop_
_entity_poly.entity_id
_entity_poly.type
_entity_poly.pdbx_seq_one_letter_code
_entity_poly.pdbx_strand_id
1 'polypeptide(L)'
;MPNQETFFRVSLNDAFKMFDEVLKYFPESKPLLAAGVSGLIFATVHNKLAVACEIAEIERSRAIPKRKAMAKERAWTIAKEQWEADTEKKIRVSEMADKVYKILLDEDFIDALPGRSEQLVKWLKEREVPEHASRRGR
;
A
#
# COMPACT_ATOMS: atom_id res chain seq x y z
N MET A 1 -29.65 -24.58 4.67
CA MET A 1 -28.89 -24.66 3.41
C MET A 1 -27.46 -25.08 3.74
N PRO A 2 -26.88 -26.07 3.07
CA PRO A 2 -25.50 -26.46 3.34
C PRO A 2 -24.55 -25.28 3.05
N ASN A 3 -23.58 -25.07 3.93
CA ASN A 3 -22.53 -24.06 3.76
C ASN A 3 -21.74 -24.38 2.47
N GLN A 4 -21.42 -23.36 1.66
CA GLN A 4 -20.69 -23.53 0.40
C GLN A 4 -19.37 -24.29 0.59
N GLU A 5 -18.68 -24.07 1.71
CA GLU A 5 -17.46 -24.81 2.05
C GLU A 5 -17.68 -26.31 2.21
N THR A 6 -18.83 -26.70 2.79
CA THR A 6 -19.18 -28.12 2.97
C THR A 6 -19.44 -28.78 1.61
N PHE A 7 -20.11 -28.08 0.70
CA PHE A 7 -20.37 -28.58 -0.65
C PHE A 7 -19.08 -28.78 -1.46
N PHE A 8 -18.17 -27.80 -1.43
CA PHE A 8 -16.88 -27.89 -2.12
C PHE A 8 -16.01 -29.05 -1.60
N ARG A 9 -15.97 -29.25 -0.28
CA ARG A 9 -15.19 -30.36 0.32
C ARG A 9 -15.72 -31.74 -0.11
N VAL A 10 -17.04 -31.91 -0.16
CA VAL A 10 -17.65 -33.17 -0.60
C VAL A 10 -17.31 -33.44 -2.07
N SER A 11 -17.49 -32.43 -2.93
CA SER A 11 -17.20 -32.53 -4.37
C SER A 11 -15.73 -32.86 -4.66
N LEU A 12 -14.78 -32.28 -3.93
CA LEU A 12 -13.35 -32.55 -4.10
C LEU A 12 -12.98 -33.99 -3.71
N ASN A 13 -13.52 -34.47 -2.59
CA ASN A 13 -13.27 -35.83 -2.12
C ASN A 13 -13.81 -36.88 -3.09
N ASP A 14 -14.98 -36.62 -3.69
CA ASP A 14 -15.56 -37.51 -4.68
C ASP A 14 -14.73 -37.54 -5.98
N ALA A 15 -14.19 -36.39 -6.40
CA ALA A 15 -13.26 -36.34 -7.53
C ALA A 15 -11.97 -37.14 -7.29
N PHE A 16 -11.36 -37.05 -6.10
CA PHE A 16 -10.18 -37.85 -5.76
C PHE A 16 -10.48 -39.35 -5.71
N LYS A 17 -11.63 -39.74 -5.15
CA LYS A 17 -12.06 -41.15 -5.18
C LYS A 17 -12.22 -41.66 -6.62
N MET A 18 -12.79 -40.85 -7.51
CA MET A 18 -12.89 -41.23 -8.93
C MET A 18 -11.51 -41.41 -9.57
N PHE A 19 -10.54 -40.55 -9.25
CA PHE A 19 -9.16 -40.74 -9.73
C PHE A 19 -8.55 -42.04 -9.20
N ASP A 20 -8.75 -42.36 -7.92
CA ASP A 20 -8.26 -43.61 -7.33
C ASP A 20 -8.89 -44.84 -8.02
N GLU A 21 -10.19 -44.80 -8.33
CA GLU A 21 -10.86 -45.87 -9.07
C GLU A 21 -10.29 -46.02 -10.49
N VAL A 22 -10.09 -44.93 -11.23
CA VAL A 22 -9.50 -44.96 -12.59
C VAL A 22 -8.08 -45.54 -12.56
N LEU A 23 -7.28 -45.17 -11.55
CA LEU A 23 -5.91 -45.65 -11.39
C LEU A 23 -5.81 -47.15 -11.10
N LYS A 24 -6.87 -47.80 -10.60
CA LYS A 24 -6.92 -49.27 -10.47
C LYS A 24 -6.89 -49.95 -11.84
N TYR A 25 -7.48 -49.33 -12.84
CA TYR A 25 -7.57 -49.88 -14.21
C TYR A 25 -6.43 -49.40 -15.12
N PHE A 26 -5.89 -48.20 -14.88
CA PHE A 26 -4.87 -47.56 -15.72
C PHE A 26 -3.70 -46.99 -14.90
N PRO A 27 -2.89 -47.84 -14.25
CA PRO A 27 -1.83 -47.39 -13.34
C PRO A 27 -0.72 -46.57 -14.04
N GLU A 28 -0.46 -46.83 -15.32
CA GLU A 28 0.51 -46.09 -16.15
C GLU A 28 0.12 -44.63 -16.38
N SER A 29 -1.16 -44.29 -16.20
CA SER A 29 -1.65 -42.92 -16.30
C SER A 29 -1.33 -42.06 -15.08
N LYS A 30 -0.87 -42.66 -13.97
CA LYS A 30 -0.52 -41.97 -12.72
C LYS A 30 0.40 -40.75 -12.88
N PRO A 31 1.56 -40.83 -13.56
CA PRO A 31 2.42 -39.66 -13.76
C PRO A 31 1.73 -38.55 -14.56
N LEU A 32 0.93 -38.91 -15.57
CA LEU A 32 0.21 -37.94 -16.41
C LEU A 32 -0.88 -37.23 -15.61
N LEU A 33 -1.67 -37.98 -14.83
CA LEU A 33 -2.69 -37.43 -13.94
C LEU A 33 -2.08 -36.55 -12.86
N ALA A 34 -0.99 -36.97 -12.23
CA ALA A 34 -0.28 -36.16 -11.25
C ALA A 34 0.23 -34.84 -11.84
N ALA A 35 0.79 -34.88 -13.05
CA ALA A 35 1.24 -33.68 -13.76
C ALA A 35 0.07 -32.76 -14.11
N GLY A 36 -1.04 -33.30 -14.62
CA GLY A 36 -2.24 -32.54 -14.97
C GLY A 36 -2.88 -31.86 -13.75
N VAL A 37 -3.06 -32.59 -12.65
CA VAL A 37 -3.59 -32.04 -11.39
C VAL A 37 -2.66 -30.97 -10.83
N SER A 38 -1.34 -31.21 -10.83
CA SER A 38 -0.36 -30.22 -10.40
C SER A 38 -0.44 -28.95 -11.25
N GLY A 39 -0.50 -29.09 -12.58
CA GLY A 39 -0.65 -27.97 -13.51
C GLY A 39 -1.92 -27.16 -13.25
N LEU A 40 -3.04 -27.82 -12.99
CA LEU A 40 -4.31 -27.16 -12.66
C LEU A 40 -4.23 -26.40 -11.33
N ILE A 41 -3.63 -27.00 -10.30
CA ILE A 41 -3.40 -26.35 -9.01
C ILE A 41 -2.52 -25.12 -9.19
N PHE A 42 -1.39 -25.26 -9.88
CA PHE A 42 -0.48 -24.14 -10.16
C PHE A 42 -1.18 -23.02 -10.92
N ALA A 43 -1.95 -23.33 -11.98
CA ALA A 43 -2.69 -22.34 -12.74
C ALA A 43 -3.72 -21.60 -11.86
N THR A 44 -4.44 -22.33 -11.00
CA THR A 44 -5.45 -21.75 -10.12
C THR A 44 -4.82 -20.85 -9.06
N VAL A 45 -3.75 -21.31 -8.41
CA VAL A 45 -3.02 -20.52 -7.39
C VAL A 45 -2.39 -19.29 -8.03
N HIS A 46 -1.74 -19.44 -9.18
CA HIS A 46 -1.11 -18.34 -9.90
C HIS A 46 -2.14 -17.28 -10.32
N ASN A 47 -3.29 -17.70 -10.85
CA ASN A 47 -4.36 -16.77 -11.23
C ASN A 47 -4.90 -16.01 -10.00
N LYS A 48 -5.18 -16.71 -8.90
CA LYS A 48 -5.63 -16.06 -7.65
C LYS A 48 -4.58 -15.10 -7.10
N LEU A 49 -3.31 -15.47 -7.16
CA LEU A 49 -2.21 -14.61 -6.72
C LEU A 49 -2.11 -13.36 -7.58
N ALA A 50 -2.19 -13.49 -8.91
CA ALA A 50 -2.18 -12.35 -9.84
C ALA A 50 -3.33 -11.36 -9.55
N VAL A 51 -4.56 -11.88 -9.36
CA VAL A 51 -5.72 -11.05 -9.01
C VAL A 51 -5.53 -10.37 -7.66
N ALA A 52 -5.02 -11.08 -6.64
CA ALA A 52 -4.76 -10.50 -5.33
C ALA A 52 -3.69 -9.39 -5.40
N CYS A 53 -2.64 -9.57 -6.19
CA CYS A 53 -1.63 -8.54 -6.43
C CYS A 53 -2.22 -7.30 -7.12
N GLU A 54 -3.05 -7.48 -8.14
CA GLU A 54 -3.71 -6.37 -8.85
C GLU A 54 -4.63 -5.57 -7.91
N ILE A 55 -5.43 -6.26 -7.07
CA ILE A 55 -6.27 -5.60 -6.06
C ILE A 55 -5.41 -4.80 -5.08
N ALA A 56 -4.33 -5.39 -4.57
CA ALA A 56 -3.42 -4.71 -3.64
C ALA A 56 -2.78 -3.47 -4.28
N GLU A 57 -2.43 -3.52 -5.57
CA GLU A 57 -1.90 -2.38 -6.31
C GLU A 57 -2.94 -1.27 -6.50
N ILE A 58 -4.18 -1.63 -6.84
CA ILE A 58 -5.29 -0.68 -6.95
C ILE A 58 -5.54 -0.01 -5.59
N GLU A 59 -5.59 -0.77 -4.50
CA GLU A 59 -5.78 -0.21 -3.16
C GLU A 59 -4.62 0.70 -2.75
N ARG A 60 -3.37 0.30 -3.03
CA ARG A 60 -2.18 1.12 -2.80
C ARG A 60 -2.25 2.43 -3.58
N SER A 61 -2.62 2.38 -4.86
CA SER A 61 -2.75 3.57 -5.71
C SER A 61 -3.84 4.53 -5.23
N ARG A 62 -4.90 4.04 -4.57
CA ARG A 62 -5.94 4.85 -3.93
C ARG A 62 -5.51 5.39 -2.56
N ALA A 63 -4.74 4.63 -1.81
CA ALA A 63 -4.26 5.01 -0.49
C ALA A 63 -3.19 6.11 -0.54
N ILE A 64 -2.29 6.10 -1.53
CA ILE A 64 -1.22 7.08 -1.67
C ILE A 64 -1.75 8.53 -1.77
N PRO A 65 -2.72 8.87 -2.64
CA PRO A 65 -3.30 10.22 -2.69
C PRO A 65 -3.91 10.66 -1.37
N LYS A 66 -4.62 9.75 -0.68
CA LYS A 66 -5.24 10.03 0.62
C LYS A 66 -4.19 10.29 1.70
N ARG A 67 -3.18 9.43 1.81
CA ARG A 67 -2.10 9.56 2.78
C ARG A 67 -1.26 10.81 2.50
N LYS A 68 -1.04 11.15 1.23
CA LYS A 68 -0.39 12.39 0.80
C LYS A 68 -1.20 13.64 1.16
N ALA A 69 -2.52 13.62 0.99
CA ALA A 69 -3.38 14.71 1.43
C ALA A 69 -3.32 14.90 2.96
N MET A 70 -3.38 13.80 3.72
CA MET A 70 -3.21 13.82 5.17
C MET A 70 -1.83 14.36 5.59
N ALA A 71 -0.76 13.94 4.90
CA ALA A 71 0.59 14.43 5.14
C ALA A 71 0.70 15.93 4.88
N LYS A 72 0.04 16.46 3.83
CA LYS A 72 -0.02 17.89 3.54
C LYS A 72 -0.73 18.69 4.65
N GLU A 73 -1.88 18.20 5.11
CA GLU A 73 -2.60 18.82 6.22
C GLU A 73 -1.74 18.84 7.48
N ARG A 74 -1.16 17.67 7.84
CA ARG A 74 -0.32 17.52 9.02
C ARG A 74 0.93 18.40 8.95
N ALA A 75 1.57 18.45 7.78
CA ALA A 75 2.71 19.33 7.53
C ALA A 75 2.38 20.79 7.85
N TRP A 76 1.22 21.26 7.43
CA TRP A 76 0.79 22.64 7.66
C TRP A 76 0.45 22.89 9.14
N THR A 77 -0.22 21.96 9.81
CA THR A 77 -0.49 22.06 11.26
C THR A 77 0.81 22.21 12.04
N ILE A 78 1.81 21.36 11.78
CA ILE A 78 3.11 21.43 12.45
C ILE A 78 3.81 22.75 12.14
N ALA A 79 3.82 23.18 10.87
CA ALA A 79 4.47 24.43 10.48
C ALA A 79 3.84 25.63 11.18
N LYS A 80 2.50 25.66 11.28
CA LYS A 80 1.75 26.71 11.96
C LYS A 80 2.11 26.76 13.45
N GLU A 81 2.05 25.63 14.14
CA GLU A 81 2.40 25.53 15.56
C GLU A 81 3.83 26.02 15.82
N GLN A 82 4.78 25.65 14.96
CA GLN A 82 6.16 26.10 15.12
C GLN A 82 6.38 27.58 14.80
N TRP A 83 5.69 28.14 13.80
CA TRP A 83 5.75 29.59 13.54
C TRP A 83 5.07 30.42 14.64
N GLU A 84 3.99 29.92 15.22
CA GLU A 84 3.33 30.56 16.37
C GLU A 84 4.22 30.53 17.61
N ALA A 85 4.99 29.44 17.80
CA ALA A 85 6.00 29.35 18.86
C ALA A 85 7.26 30.19 18.60
N ASP A 86 7.55 30.55 17.34
CA ASP A 86 8.70 31.36 16.93
C ASP A 86 8.46 32.86 17.20
N THR A 87 8.48 33.22 18.47
CA THR A 87 8.33 34.62 18.93
C THR A 87 9.39 35.56 18.37
N GLU A 88 10.58 35.04 18.06
CA GLU A 88 11.68 35.80 17.47
C GLU A 88 11.55 35.98 15.94
N LYS A 89 10.59 35.29 15.30
CA LYS A 89 10.31 35.34 13.86
C LYS A 89 11.53 35.04 12.98
N LYS A 90 12.38 34.11 13.42
CA LYS A 90 13.63 33.74 12.75
C LYS A 90 13.47 32.60 11.76
N ILE A 91 12.51 31.71 11.97
CA ILE A 91 12.39 30.46 11.20
C ILE A 91 11.84 30.76 9.81
N ARG A 92 12.69 30.57 8.81
CA ARG A 92 12.31 30.72 7.39
C ARG A 92 11.57 29.48 6.89
N VAL A 93 10.84 29.63 5.79
CA VAL A 93 10.07 28.52 5.19
C VAL A 93 10.92 27.31 4.80
N SER A 94 12.18 27.51 4.41
CA SER A 94 13.12 26.42 4.10
C SER A 94 13.49 25.61 5.35
N GLU A 95 13.84 26.30 6.43
CA GLU A 95 14.16 25.66 7.71
C GLU A 95 12.93 24.99 8.32
N MET A 96 11.76 25.62 8.18
CA MET A 96 10.49 25.02 8.60
C MET A 96 10.23 23.73 7.84
N ALA A 97 10.46 23.70 6.53
CA ALA A 97 10.29 22.50 5.73
C ALA A 97 11.20 21.35 6.22
N ASP A 98 12.45 21.63 6.58
CA ASP A 98 13.35 20.62 7.14
C ASP A 98 12.87 20.07 8.50
N LYS A 99 12.39 20.95 9.38
CA LYS A 99 11.85 20.55 10.69
C LYS A 99 10.58 19.73 10.54
N VAL A 100 9.63 20.20 9.73
CA VAL A 100 8.37 19.50 9.45
C VAL A 100 8.65 18.15 8.79
N TYR A 101 9.62 18.08 7.87
CA TYR A 101 10.00 16.83 7.21
C TYR A 101 10.45 15.76 8.20
N LYS A 102 11.30 16.12 9.18
CA LYS A 102 11.75 15.18 10.23
C LYS A 102 10.58 14.68 11.08
N ILE A 103 9.70 15.58 11.53
CA ILE A 103 8.54 15.20 12.34
C ILE A 103 7.60 14.28 11.56
N LEU A 104 7.37 14.53 10.28
CA LEU A 104 6.54 13.66 9.45
C LEU A 104 7.18 12.29 9.20
N LEU A 105 8.51 12.20 9.14
CA LEU A 105 9.20 10.91 9.10
C LEU A 105 8.97 10.14 10.40
N ASP A 106 9.07 10.82 11.55
CA ASP A 106 8.84 10.22 12.87
C ASP A 106 7.37 9.80 13.07
N GLU A 107 6.42 10.46 12.40
CA GLU A 107 4.98 10.14 12.37
C GLU A 107 4.59 9.08 11.31
N ASP A 108 5.55 8.38 10.71
CA ASP A 108 5.32 7.32 9.70
C ASP A 108 4.62 7.81 8.41
N PHE A 109 4.97 9.01 7.92
CA PHE A 109 4.51 9.51 6.61
C PHE A 109 5.51 9.24 5.47
N ILE A 110 6.51 8.35 5.65
CA ILE A 110 7.61 8.10 4.70
C ILE A 110 7.10 7.89 3.26
N ASP A 111 6.09 7.04 3.06
CA ASP A 111 5.52 6.72 1.74
C ASP A 111 4.73 7.87 1.10
N ALA A 112 4.35 8.88 1.89
CA ALA A 112 3.54 10.01 1.47
C ALA A 112 4.36 11.28 1.26
N LEU A 113 5.59 11.34 1.77
CA LEU A 113 6.46 12.50 1.71
C LEU A 113 7.02 12.74 0.30
N PRO A 114 7.28 14.01 -0.06
CA PRO A 114 8.05 14.28 -1.24
C PRO A 114 9.51 13.90 -0.92
N GLY A 115 10.17 13.08 -1.72
CA GLY A 115 11.44 12.42 -1.34
C GLY A 115 12.59 13.33 -0.87
N ARG A 116 12.46 14.65 -0.90
CA ARG A 116 13.36 15.61 -0.25
C ARG A 116 12.59 16.75 0.45
N SER A 117 13.15 17.28 1.53
CA SER A 117 12.54 18.36 2.32
C SER A 117 12.37 19.67 1.54
N GLU A 118 13.20 19.97 0.53
CA GLU A 118 13.06 21.22 -0.24
C GLU A 118 11.78 21.24 -1.07
N GLN A 119 11.25 20.07 -1.43
CA GLN A 119 9.96 19.97 -2.11
C GLN A 119 8.78 20.24 -1.17
N LEU A 120 8.95 20.03 0.13
CA LEU A 120 7.95 20.31 1.16
C LEU A 120 7.71 21.82 1.31
N VAL A 121 8.69 22.66 0.95
CA VAL A 121 8.51 24.12 0.84
C VAL A 121 7.36 24.47 -0.10
N LYS A 122 7.17 23.73 -1.20
CA LYS A 122 6.05 23.98 -2.12
C LYS A 122 4.71 23.70 -1.44
N TRP A 123 4.62 22.64 -0.64
CA TRP A 123 3.40 22.29 0.08
C TRP A 123 3.05 23.35 1.13
N LEU A 124 4.03 23.82 1.89
CA LEU A 124 3.81 24.88 2.88
C LEU A 124 3.35 26.19 2.22
N LYS A 125 3.85 26.49 1.01
CA LYS A 125 3.46 27.68 0.23
C LYS A 125 2.12 27.57 -0.49
N GLU A 126 1.48 26.40 -0.51
CA GLU A 126 0.10 26.27 -1.03
C GLU A 126 -0.92 26.96 -0.09
N ARG A 127 -0.51 27.30 1.14
CA ARG A 127 -1.31 28.01 2.15
C ARG A 127 -0.66 29.32 2.56
N GLU A 128 -1.36 30.06 3.42
CA GLU A 128 -0.88 31.32 3.98
C GLU A 128 0.35 31.08 4.86
N VAL A 129 1.49 31.61 4.42
CA VAL A 129 2.77 31.58 5.13
C VAL A 129 3.00 32.95 5.78
N PRO A 130 3.41 33.02 7.06
CA PRO A 130 3.70 34.28 7.71
C PRO A 130 4.69 35.15 6.92
N GLU A 131 4.46 36.47 6.87
CA GLU A 131 5.24 37.39 6.02
C GLU A 131 6.75 37.31 6.30
N HIS A 132 7.13 37.18 7.57
CA HIS A 132 8.53 37.03 8.00
C HIS A 132 9.17 35.74 7.45
N ALA A 133 8.41 34.65 7.34
CA ALA A 133 8.89 33.37 6.83
C ALA A 133 8.91 33.31 5.28
N SER A 134 8.09 34.14 4.62
CA SER A 134 7.95 34.18 3.16
C SER A 134 9.08 34.94 2.44
N ARG A 135 9.67 35.96 3.10
CA ARG A 135 10.76 36.76 2.50
C ARG A 135 11.96 35.87 2.14
N ARG A 136 12.25 35.75 0.85
CA ARG A 136 13.53 35.22 0.36
C ARG A 136 14.64 36.12 0.91
N GLY A 137 15.48 35.58 1.79
CA GLY A 137 16.77 36.20 2.09
C GLY A 137 17.50 36.39 0.77
N ARG A 138 17.84 37.66 0.48
CA ARG A 138 18.75 38.02 -0.60
C ARG A 138 20.14 38.12 -0.01
#